data_AF-A0A1V0JG51-F1
#
_entry.id   AF-A0A1V0JG51-F1
#
_cell.length_a   1.000
_cell.length_b   1.000
_cell.length_c   1.000
_cell.angle_alpha   90.00
_cell.angle_beta   90.00
_cell.angle_gamma   90.00
#
_symmetry.space_group_name_H-M   'P 1'
#
loop_
_entity.id
_entity.type
_entity.pdbx_description
1 polymer ?
#
loop_
_entity_poly.entity_id
_entity_poly.type
_entity_poly.pdbx_seq_one_letter_code
_entity_poly.pdbx_strand_id
1 'polypeptide(L)'
;QEELSSIRDVFEEEKSVEGPQVPTIDLKEMESEDKAVREKCREELVKASKEWGVMHLVNHGISDDLIDRVKKAGQAFFDLPIEEKEKHANDQASGNVQGYGSKLANNASGQLEW
;
A
#
# COMPACT_ATOMS: atom_id res chain seq x y z
N GLN A 1 -11.39 -32.10 -13.92
CA GLN A 1 -11.69 -30.79 -14.54
C GLN A 1 -12.74 -30.09 -13.68
N GLU A 2 -12.51 -30.03 -12.36
CA GLU A 2 -13.56 -29.78 -11.37
C GLU A 2 -12.99 -29.07 -10.12
N GLU A 3 -11.94 -28.26 -10.30
CA GLU A 3 -11.22 -27.54 -9.23
C GLU A 3 -11.05 -26.05 -9.57
N LEU A 4 -11.91 -25.50 -10.44
CA LEU A 4 -11.84 -24.09 -10.88
C LEU A 4 -13.09 -23.28 -10.51
N SER A 5 -14.07 -23.88 -9.82
CA SER A 5 -15.33 -23.19 -9.45
C SER A 5 -15.35 -22.62 -8.03
N SER A 6 -14.24 -22.71 -7.27
CA SER A 6 -14.18 -22.28 -5.86
C SER A 6 -13.28 -21.08 -5.59
N ILE A 7 -12.57 -20.54 -6.58
CA ILE A 7 -11.97 -19.21 -6.44
C ILE A 7 -13.11 -18.20 -6.56
N ARG A 8 -13.75 -17.93 -5.42
CA ARG A 8 -14.51 -16.70 -5.24
C ARG A 8 -13.49 -15.56 -5.08
N ASP A 9 -13.84 -14.41 -5.63
CA ASP A 9 -13.01 -13.21 -5.52
C ASP A 9 -12.91 -12.82 -4.04
N VAL A 10 -11.74 -13.04 -3.43
CA VAL A 10 -11.45 -12.70 -2.02
C VAL A 10 -11.71 -11.22 -1.75
N PHE A 11 -11.67 -10.37 -2.79
CA PHE A 11 -11.92 -8.94 -2.68
C PHE A 11 -13.42 -8.57 -2.64
N GLU A 12 -14.34 -9.49 -2.99
CA GLU A 12 -15.78 -9.25 -2.86
C GLU A 12 -16.30 -9.48 -1.42
N GLU A 13 -15.66 -10.33 -0.62
CA GLU A 13 -16.10 -10.66 0.75
C GLU A 13 -15.72 -9.61 1.80
N GLU A 14 -14.78 -8.70 1.53
CA GLU A 14 -14.24 -7.75 2.53
C GLU A 14 -14.95 -6.38 2.64
N LYS A 15 -16.10 -6.16 1.98
CA LYS A 15 -16.91 -4.95 2.22
C LYS A 15 -17.87 -5.09 3.41
N SER A 16 -17.43 -5.72 4.49
CA SER A 16 -18.18 -5.67 5.75
C SER A 16 -18.01 -4.28 6.38
N VAL A 17 -19.11 -3.52 6.43
CA VAL A 17 -19.16 -2.25 7.20
C VAL A 17 -19.27 -2.52 8.71
N GLU A 18 -19.40 -3.80 9.10
CA GLU A 18 -19.42 -4.25 10.48
C GLU A 18 -17.99 -4.56 10.96
N GLY A 19 -17.42 -3.64 11.73
CA GLY A 19 -16.13 -3.82 12.39
C GLY A 19 -15.38 -2.51 12.55
N PRO A 20 -14.33 -2.47 13.38
CA PRO A 20 -13.42 -1.33 13.45
C PRO A 20 -12.88 -1.00 12.06
N GLN A 21 -13.00 0.26 11.62
CA GLN A 21 -12.51 0.74 10.32
C GLN A 21 -11.22 1.54 10.49
N VAL A 22 -10.27 1.34 9.57
CA VAL A 22 -9.01 2.10 9.55
C VAL A 22 -9.33 3.61 9.48
N PRO A 23 -8.80 4.43 10.40
CA PRO A 23 -9.13 5.85 10.46
C PRO A 23 -8.67 6.59 9.22
N THR A 24 -9.47 7.57 8.80
CA THR A 24 -9.11 8.51 7.73
C THR A 24 -8.81 9.87 8.36
N ILE A 25 -7.63 10.42 8.07
CA ILE A 25 -7.14 11.69 8.62
C ILE A 25 -7.03 12.72 7.50
N ASP A 26 -7.65 13.88 7.72
CA ASP A 26 -7.59 15.02 6.82
C ASP A 26 -6.42 15.94 7.19
N LEU A 27 -5.47 16.08 6.27
CA LEU A 27 -4.26 16.90 6.46
C LEU A 27 -4.42 18.34 5.96
N LYS A 28 -5.59 18.73 5.45
CA LYS A 28 -5.83 20.07 4.89
C LYS A 28 -5.43 21.19 5.84
N GLU A 29 -5.72 21.02 7.13
CA GLU A 29 -5.49 22.03 8.16
C GLU A 29 -4.19 21.81 8.96
N MET A 30 -3.32 20.90 8.52
CA MET A 30 -2.07 20.58 9.22
C MET A 30 -1.11 21.78 9.29
N GLU A 31 -1.21 22.71 8.34
CA GLU A 31 -0.43 23.95 8.26
C GLU A 31 -1.32 25.21 8.38
N SER A 32 -2.52 25.08 8.96
CA SER A 32 -3.44 26.21 9.16
C SER A 32 -2.79 27.33 9.99
N GLU A 33 -3.10 28.58 9.65
CA GLU A 33 -2.65 29.76 10.42
C GLU A 33 -3.34 29.81 11.80
N ASP A 34 -4.55 29.26 11.91
CA ASP A 34 -5.24 29.10 13.18
C ASP A 34 -4.61 27.97 13.99
N LYS A 35 -3.98 28.34 15.11
CA LYS A 35 -3.35 27.40 16.04
C LYS A 35 -4.33 26.35 16.55
N ALA A 36 -5.57 26.69 16.87
CA ALA A 36 -6.53 25.75 17.44
C ALA A 36 -6.91 24.67 16.43
N VAL A 37 -7.14 25.07 15.17
CA VAL A 37 -7.46 24.14 14.07
C VAL A 37 -6.26 23.22 13.80
N ARG A 38 -5.06 23.80 13.74
CA ARG A 38 -3.82 23.05 13.53
C ARG A 38 -3.54 22.03 14.63
N GLU A 39 -3.69 22.41 15.90
CA GLU A 39 -3.49 21.49 17.03
C GLU A 39 -4.52 20.35 16.99
N LYS A 40 -5.78 20.63 16.67
CA LYS A 40 -6.80 19.59 16.53
C LYS A 40 -6.44 18.55 15.47
N CYS A 41 -6.00 18.97 14.28
CA CYS A 41 -5.54 18.06 13.23
C CYS A 41 -4.36 17.19 13.70
N ARG A 42 -3.40 17.79 14.45
CA ARG A 42 -2.27 17.06 15.03
C ARG A 42 -2.69 16.06 16.10
N GLU A 43 -3.66 16.40 16.94
CA GLU A 43 -4.21 15.49 17.96
C GLU A 43 -4.88 14.27 17.32
N GLU A 44 -5.67 14.46 16.27
CA GLU A 44 -6.30 13.38 15.52
C GLU A 44 -5.26 12.44 14.89
N LEU A 45 -4.20 13.00 14.28
CA LEU A 45 -3.08 12.24 13.75
C LEU A 45 -2.38 11.41 14.84
N VAL A 46 -2.03 12.04 15.97
CA VAL A 46 -1.36 11.37 17.10
C VAL A 46 -2.24 10.26 17.67
N LYS A 47 -3.55 10.49 17.78
CA LYS A 47 -4.50 9.49 18.27
C LYS A 47 -4.53 8.27 17.34
N ALA A 48 -4.69 8.48 16.04
CA ALA A 48 -4.69 7.39 15.05
C ALA A 48 -3.36 6.62 15.06
N SER A 49 -2.22 7.32 15.17
CA SER A 49 -0.91 6.67 15.28
C SER A 49 -0.78 5.79 16.51
N LYS A 50 -1.34 6.20 17.66
CA LYS A 50 -1.24 5.44 18.92
C LYS A 50 -2.22 4.28 19.01
N GLU A 51 -3.45 4.46 18.54
CA GLU A 51 -4.51 3.47 18.67
C GLU A 51 -4.49 2.43 17.55
N TRP A 52 -4.14 2.84 16.32
CA TRP A 52 -4.20 1.99 15.13
C TRP A 52 -2.83 1.64 14.54
N GLY A 53 -1.88 2.59 14.56
CA GLY A 53 -0.59 2.44 13.89
C GLY A 53 -0.64 2.52 12.35
N VAL A 54 -1.84 2.59 11.76
CA VAL A 54 -2.10 2.76 10.31
C VAL A 54 -3.32 3.66 10.11
N MET A 55 -3.34 4.41 9.00
CA MET A 55 -4.44 5.33 8.64
C MET A 55 -4.43 5.65 7.15
N HIS A 56 -5.58 6.07 6.63
CA HIS A 56 -5.68 6.72 5.32
C HIS A 56 -5.48 8.24 5.47
N LEU A 57 -4.67 8.85 4.60
CA LEU A 57 -4.49 10.30 4.57
C LEU A 57 -5.25 10.88 3.39
N VAL A 58 -5.97 11.98 3.63
CA VAL A 58 -6.63 12.78 2.57
C VAL A 58 -6.16 14.23 2.64
N ASN A 59 -6.28 14.96 1.53
CA ASN A 59 -5.76 16.33 1.39
C ASN A 59 -4.27 16.45 1.77
N HIS A 60 -3.47 15.42 1.49
CA HIS A 60 -2.04 15.36 1.77
C HIS A 60 -1.18 16.25 0.84
N GLY A 61 -1.79 16.99 -0.10
CA GLY A 61 -1.10 17.92 -0.99
C GLY A 61 -0.35 17.28 -2.17
N ILE A 62 -0.45 15.97 -2.36
CA ILE A 62 0.12 15.27 -3.53
C ILE A 62 -0.94 15.27 -4.63
N SER A 63 -0.57 15.71 -5.84
CA SER A 63 -1.48 15.78 -6.98
C SER A 63 -2.00 14.40 -7.40
N ASP A 64 -3.30 14.30 -7.66
CA ASP A 64 -3.94 13.09 -8.18
C ASP A 64 -3.35 12.66 -9.53
N ASP A 65 -2.98 13.61 -10.41
CA ASP A 65 -2.31 13.30 -11.68
C ASP A 65 -0.96 12.58 -11.45
N LEU A 66 -0.20 13.02 -10.44
CA LEU A 66 1.08 12.38 -10.13
C LEU A 66 0.85 10.95 -9.64
N ILE A 67 -0.12 10.76 -8.74
CA ILE A 67 -0.50 9.43 -8.24
C ILE A 67 -0.91 8.52 -9.39
N ASP A 68 -1.74 9.00 -10.31
CA ASP A 68 -2.22 8.24 -11.46
C ASP A 68 -1.09 7.88 -12.44
N ARG A 69 -0.17 8.82 -12.70
CA ARG A 69 1.00 8.54 -13.55
C ARG A 69 1.92 7.49 -12.93
N VAL A 70 2.13 7.54 -11.61
CA VAL A 70 2.93 6.54 -10.90
C VAL A 70 2.25 5.16 -10.96
N LYS A 71 0.93 5.09 -10.71
CA LYS A 71 0.16 3.84 -10.84
C LYS A 71 0.27 3.26 -12.25
N LYS A 72 0.09 4.08 -13.29
CA LYS A 72 0.20 3.67 -14.70
C LYS A 72 1.60 3.18 -15.05
N ALA A 73 2.65 3.86 -14.58
CA ALA A 73 4.02 3.45 -14.82
C ALA A 73 4.34 2.11 -14.15
N GLY A 74 3.89 1.91 -12.90
CA GLY A 74 4.01 0.64 -12.20
C GLY A 74 3.30 -0.49 -12.93
N GLN A 75 2.03 -0.29 -13.30
CA GLN A 75 1.26 -1.27 -14.07
C GLN A 75 1.95 -1.61 -15.39
N ALA A 76 2.35 -0.60 -16.17
CA ALA A 76 3.02 -0.81 -17.45
C ALA A 76 4.34 -1.60 -17.31
N PHE A 77 5.10 -1.39 -16.23
CA PHE A 77 6.30 -2.18 -15.95
C PHE A 77 5.96 -3.64 -15.63
N PHE A 78 4.97 -3.91 -14.80
CA PHE A 78 4.59 -5.27 -14.42
C PHE A 78 3.90 -6.04 -15.57
N ASP A 79 3.28 -5.34 -16.52
CA ASP A 79 2.69 -5.88 -17.76
C ASP A 79 3.76 -6.30 -18.80
N LEU A 80 5.03 -5.92 -18.63
CA LEU A 80 6.12 -6.37 -19.50
C LEU A 80 6.36 -7.88 -19.37
N PRO A 81 6.91 -8.53 -20.43
CA PRO A 81 7.38 -9.90 -20.36
C PRO A 81 8.38 -10.12 -19.22
N ILE A 82 8.43 -11.33 -18.68
CA ILE A 82 9.31 -11.67 -17.56
C ILE A 82 10.77 -11.40 -17.94
N GLU A 83 11.17 -11.70 -19.18
CA GLU A 83 12.53 -11.50 -19.67
C GLU A 83 12.97 -10.04 -19.62
N GLU A 84 12.05 -9.10 -19.82
CA GLU A 84 12.33 -7.66 -19.70
C GLU A 84 12.45 -7.22 -18.23
N LYS A 85 11.65 -7.81 -17.34
CA LYS A 85 11.69 -7.52 -15.89
C LYS A 85 12.95 -8.10 -15.23
N GLU A 86 13.38 -9.30 -15.63
CA GLU A 86 14.58 -9.97 -15.12
C GLU A 86 15.89 -9.23 -15.47
N LYS A 87 15.89 -8.35 -16.49
CA LYS A 87 17.03 -7.43 -16.73
C LYS A 87 17.29 -6.49 -15.55
N HIS A 88 16.28 -6.30 -14.70
CA HIS A 88 16.34 -5.48 -13.50
C HIS A 88 16.37 -6.34 -12.24
N ALA A 89 16.71 -7.63 -12.33
CA ALA A 89 16.71 -8.53 -11.17
C ALA A 89 17.64 -8.04 -10.04
N ASN A 90 17.17 -8.20 -8.81
CA ASN A 90 18.01 -8.03 -7.63
C ASN A 90 18.95 -9.23 -7.46
N ASP A 91 20.01 -9.05 -6.66
CA ASP A 91 20.95 -10.10 -6.29
C ASP A 91 21.27 -10.00 -4.81
N GLN A 92 20.45 -10.69 -4.00
CA GLN A 92 20.62 -10.73 -2.56
C GLN A 92 21.95 -11.36 -2.13
N ALA A 93 22.50 -12.29 -2.93
CA ALA A 93 23.74 -12.99 -2.59
C ALA A 93 24.97 -12.07 -2.69
N SER A 94 24.97 -11.14 -3.63
CA SER A 94 26.00 -10.08 -3.71
C SER A 94 25.68 -8.85 -2.84
N GLY A 95 24.56 -8.86 -2.12
CA GLY A 95 24.09 -7.74 -1.29
C GLY A 95 23.34 -6.65 -2.07
N ASN A 96 23.09 -6.85 -3.36
CA ASN A 96 22.27 -5.95 -4.16
C ASN A 96 20.77 -6.26 -3.97
N VAL A 97 20.13 -5.55 -3.03
CA VAL A 97 18.71 -5.73 -2.72
C VAL A 97 17.74 -4.96 -3.63
N GLN A 98 18.26 -4.09 -4.51
CA GLN A 98 17.45 -3.28 -5.41
C GLN A 98 17.18 -4.04 -6.70
N GLY A 99 15.94 -3.94 -7.20
CA GLY A 99 15.55 -4.55 -8.47
C GLY A 99 14.27 -5.38 -8.38
N TYR A 100 13.87 -5.92 -9.52
CA TYR A 100 12.82 -6.92 -9.64
C TYR A 100 13.25 -8.21 -8.95
N GLY A 101 12.31 -8.88 -8.30
CA GLY A 101 12.59 -10.10 -7.58
C GLY A 101 11.49 -10.33 -6.57
N SER A 102 11.50 -11.51 -5.97
CA SER A 102 10.48 -11.87 -5.00
C SER A 102 11.11 -12.41 -3.74
N LYS A 103 10.56 -12.00 -2.59
CA LYS A 103 10.85 -12.62 -1.29
C LYS A 103 10.13 -13.97 -1.13
N LEU A 104 9.83 -14.67 -2.23
CA LEU A 104 9.19 -16.00 -2.25
C LEU A 104 10.04 -17.13 -1.63
N ALA A 105 11.17 -16.83 -1.00
CA ALA A 105 11.92 -17.77 -0.18
C ALA A 105 12.32 -17.12 1.15
N ASN A 106 11.86 -17.73 2.24
CA ASN A 106 12.25 -17.54 3.64
C ASN A 106 11.45 -16.53 4.47
N ASN A 107 10.13 -16.71 4.59
CA ASN A 107 9.53 -16.61 5.93
C ASN A 107 9.92 -17.86 6.73
N ALA A 108 9.90 -17.79 8.07
CA ALA A 108 10.30 -18.90 8.94
C ALA A 108 9.46 -20.19 8.73
N SER A 109 8.33 -20.09 8.01
CA SER A 109 7.40 -21.17 7.68
C SER A 109 7.55 -21.74 6.26
N GLY A 110 8.40 -21.17 5.40
CA GLY A 110 8.55 -21.60 3.99
C GLY A 110 7.28 -21.48 3.15
N GLN A 111 6.31 -20.65 3.57
CA GLN A 111 5.04 -20.48 2.87
C GLN A 111 5.17 -19.41 1.79
N LEU A 112 4.75 -19.76 0.57
CA LEU A 112 4.65 -18.85 -0.55
C LEU A 112 3.45 -17.91 -0.31
N GLU A 113 3.70 -16.60 -0.22
CA GLU A 113 2.65 -15.58 -0.24
C GLU A 113 2.29 -15.29 -1.71
N TRP A 114 1.01 -15.40 -2.05
CA TRP A 114 0.45 -15.13 -3.38
C TRP A 114 -0.25 -13.77 -3.40
#